data_AF-A0A7W3QQ04-F1
#
_entry.id   AF-A0A7W3QQ04-F1
#
_cell.length_a   1.000
_cell.length_b   1.000
_cell.length_c   1.000
_cell.angle_alpha   90.00
_cell.angle_beta   90.00
_cell.angle_gamma   90.00
#
_symmetry.space_group_name_H-M   'P 1'
#
loop_
_entity.id
_entity.type
_entity.pdbx_description
1 polymer ?
#
loop_
_entity_poly.entity_id
_entity_poly.type
_entity_poly.pdbx_seq_one_letter_code
_entity_poly.pdbx_strand_id
1 'polypeptide(L)'
;MRWRDVTELNASAGGALVSGTADVSRFFGALLGGRLLGEMKRTVRADPDRTWPGARYGLGLMSTPPRCGGEWYGHGGHLYGWSAFAVVGPDGRRAAVMFDENTATEAAAKDELELLQTALCGEES
;
A
#
# COMPACT_ATOMS: atom_id res chain seq x y z
N MET A 1 -12.30 20.58 -19.35
CA MET A 1 -12.51 19.46 -18.40
C MET A 1 -13.20 18.33 -19.15
N ARG A 2 -12.68 17.10 -19.16
CA ARG A 2 -13.34 15.93 -19.77
C ARG A 2 -13.59 14.90 -18.68
N TRP A 3 -14.86 14.68 -18.35
CA TRP A 3 -15.27 13.67 -17.39
C TRP A 3 -15.19 12.27 -18.01
N ARG A 4 -14.87 11.26 -17.20
CA ARG A 4 -14.97 9.85 -17.58
C ARG A 4 -16.13 9.25 -16.82
N ASP A 5 -17.05 8.61 -17.54
CA ASP A 5 -18.07 7.76 -16.94
C ASP A 5 -17.40 6.47 -16.45
N VAL A 6 -17.59 6.16 -15.17
CA VAL A 6 -17.06 4.96 -14.51
C VAL A 6 -18.18 4.08 -13.94
N THR A 7 -19.44 4.34 -14.32
CA THR A 7 -20.62 3.66 -13.78
C THR A 7 -20.58 2.14 -14.03
N GLU A 8 -19.93 1.70 -15.10
CA GLU A 8 -19.77 0.28 -15.45
C GLU A 8 -18.38 -0.30 -15.13
N LEU A 9 -17.52 0.43 -14.41
CA LEU A 9 -16.19 -0.07 -14.07
C LEU A 9 -16.28 -1.26 -13.10
N ASN A 10 -15.92 -2.45 -13.57
CA ASN A 10 -15.77 -3.64 -12.74
C ASN A 10 -14.29 -4.05 -12.65
N ALA A 11 -13.66 -3.74 -11.52
CA ALA A 11 -12.27 -4.12 -11.24
C ALA A 11 -12.11 -5.59 -10.78
N SER A 12 -13.21 -6.33 -10.62
CA SER A 12 -13.26 -7.73 -10.17
C SER A 12 -12.33 -7.99 -8.96
N ALA A 13 -11.73 -9.16 -8.87
CA ALA A 13 -10.77 -9.52 -7.82
C ALA A 13 -9.50 -8.64 -7.79
N GLY A 14 -9.25 -7.84 -8.82
CA GLY A 14 -8.07 -6.97 -8.92
C GLY A 14 -8.21 -5.63 -8.21
N GLY A 15 -9.41 -5.22 -7.80
CA GLY A 15 -9.60 -3.92 -7.16
C GLY A 15 -11.03 -3.51 -6.81
N ALA A 16 -12.04 -4.39 -6.93
CA ALA A 16 -13.43 -4.01 -6.65
C ALA A 16 -13.80 -3.98 -5.16
N LEU A 17 -12.83 -4.16 -4.26
CA LEU A 17 -13.08 -4.13 -2.82
C LEU A 17 -13.41 -2.70 -2.34
N VAL A 18 -14.47 -2.58 -1.56
CA VAL A 18 -14.85 -1.35 -0.85
C VAL A 18 -14.60 -1.57 0.64
N SER A 19 -13.87 -0.66 1.28
CA SER A 19 -13.50 -0.77 2.70
C SER A 19 -13.15 0.60 3.30
N GLY A 20 -12.80 0.61 4.58
CA GLY A 20 -12.26 1.77 5.30
C GLY A 20 -10.88 1.49 5.89
N THR A 21 -10.17 2.54 6.32
CA THR A 21 -8.80 2.42 6.86
C THR A 21 -8.70 1.46 8.05
N ALA A 22 -9.69 1.46 8.94
CA ALA A 22 -9.74 0.57 10.11
C ALA A 22 -9.81 -0.92 9.71
N ASP A 23 -10.66 -1.25 8.74
CA ASP A 23 -10.87 -2.63 8.29
C ASP A 23 -9.67 -3.16 7.51
N VAL A 24 -9.11 -2.35 6.61
CA VAL A 24 -7.91 -2.73 5.85
C VAL A 24 -6.70 -2.89 6.78
N SER A 25 -6.52 -2.00 7.76
CA SER A 25 -5.47 -2.13 8.78
C SER A 25 -5.62 -3.41 9.62
N ARG A 26 -6.86 -3.75 10.00
CA ARG A 26 -7.16 -5.02 10.68
C ARG A 26 -6.83 -6.23 9.81
N PHE A 27 -7.21 -6.21 8.54
CA PHE A 27 -6.95 -7.29 7.59
C PHE A 27 -5.46 -7.55 7.43
N PHE A 28 -4.65 -6.53 7.08
CA PHE A 28 -3.21 -6.68 6.91
C PHE A 28 -2.51 -7.08 8.22
N GLY A 29 -2.98 -6.55 9.35
CA GLY A 29 -2.50 -6.97 10.67
C GLY A 29 -2.71 -8.46 10.95
N ALA A 30 -3.89 -8.99 10.63
CA ALA A 30 -4.19 -10.41 10.79
C ALA A 30 -3.44 -11.28 9.76
N LEU A 31 -3.36 -10.83 8.51
CA LEU A 31 -2.64 -11.49 7.41
C LEU A 31 -1.16 -11.70 7.78
N LEU A 32 -0.50 -10.62 8.23
CA LEU A 32 0.95 -10.62 8.45
C LEU A 32 1.35 -11.10 9.85
N GLY A 33 0.42 -11.12 10.80
CA GLY A 33 0.55 -11.82 12.09
C GLY A 33 0.18 -13.31 12.04
N GLY A 34 -0.38 -13.78 10.92
CA GLY A 34 -0.79 -15.17 10.72
C GLY A 34 0.35 -16.10 10.29
N ARG A 35 0.26 -17.38 10.65
CA ARG A 35 1.32 -18.39 10.43
C ARG A 35 1.36 -19.04 9.04
N LEU A 36 0.36 -18.80 8.17
CA LEU A 36 0.16 -19.59 6.95
C LEU A 36 0.68 -18.95 5.65
N LEU A 37 1.23 -17.74 5.69
CA LEU A 37 1.39 -16.91 4.49
C LEU A 37 2.85 -16.57 4.15
N GLY A 38 3.80 -17.42 4.56
CA GLY A 38 5.23 -17.22 4.29
C GLY A 38 5.56 -17.02 2.81
N GLU A 39 4.85 -17.72 1.91
CA GLU A 39 5.05 -17.58 0.46
C GLU A 39 4.66 -16.20 -0.07
N MET A 40 3.69 -15.49 0.54
CA MET A 40 3.34 -14.13 0.11
C MET A 40 4.50 -13.14 0.32
N LYS A 41 5.36 -13.40 1.32
CA LYS A 41 6.54 -12.59 1.65
C LYS A 41 7.78 -12.95 0.83
N ARG A 42 7.74 -14.03 0.05
CA ARG A 42 8.80 -14.33 -0.91
C ARG A 42 8.68 -13.39 -2.09
N THR A 43 9.58 -12.40 -2.14
CA THR A 43 9.49 -11.30 -3.09
C THR A 43 10.62 -11.33 -4.13
N VAL A 44 10.34 -10.76 -5.29
CA VAL A 44 11.34 -10.40 -6.32
C VAL A 44 11.46 -8.88 -6.40
N ARG A 45 12.51 -8.35 -7.04
CA ARG A 45 12.62 -6.90 -7.29
C ARG A 45 11.43 -6.44 -8.14
N ALA A 46 10.78 -5.36 -7.74
CA ALA A 46 9.73 -4.75 -8.53
C ALA A 46 10.32 -3.84 -9.62
N ASP A 47 9.49 -3.47 -10.58
CA ASP A 47 9.85 -2.51 -11.63
C ASP A 47 10.08 -1.12 -10.99
N PRO A 48 11.31 -0.58 -11.03
CA PRO A 48 11.63 0.69 -10.38
C PRO A 48 10.91 1.90 -11.02
N ASP A 49 10.42 1.77 -12.26
CA ASP A 49 9.69 2.83 -12.94
C ASP A 49 8.20 2.87 -12.55
N ARG A 50 7.73 1.86 -11.80
CA ARG A 50 6.32 1.68 -11.43
C ARG A 50 6.07 1.53 -9.93
N THR A 51 7.14 1.46 -9.14
CA THR A 51 7.06 1.19 -7.71
C THR A 51 8.02 2.08 -6.92
N TRP A 52 7.85 2.13 -5.60
CA TRP A 52 8.70 2.92 -4.74
C TRP A 52 10.16 2.44 -4.75
N PRO A 53 11.13 3.33 -4.43
CA PRO A 53 12.54 2.96 -4.36
C PRO A 53 12.78 1.74 -3.45
N GLY A 54 13.51 0.75 -3.97
CA GLY A 54 13.81 -0.48 -3.22
C GLY A 54 12.63 -1.46 -3.10
N ALA A 55 11.49 -1.18 -3.72
CA ALA A 55 10.32 -2.04 -3.64
C ALA A 55 10.60 -3.44 -4.21
N ARG A 56 10.02 -4.40 -3.51
CA ARG A 56 9.95 -5.80 -3.90
C ARG A 56 8.50 -6.23 -3.86
N TYR A 57 8.17 -7.25 -4.63
CA TYR A 57 6.79 -7.69 -4.77
C TYR A 57 6.70 -9.22 -4.72
N GLY A 58 5.79 -9.73 -3.89
CA GLY A 58 5.49 -11.14 -3.73
C GLY A 58 4.11 -11.48 -4.29
N LEU A 59 3.39 -12.39 -3.63
CA LEU A 59 2.03 -12.76 -4.07
C LEU A 59 1.02 -11.75 -3.50
N GLY A 60 0.76 -10.68 -4.25
CA GLY A 60 -0.20 -9.63 -3.86
C GLY A 60 0.26 -8.77 -2.67
N LEU A 61 1.58 -8.73 -2.41
CA LEU A 61 2.17 -8.05 -1.28
C LEU A 61 3.43 -7.30 -1.73
N MET A 62 3.41 -6.00 -1.57
CA MET A 62 4.57 -5.13 -1.74
C MET A 62 5.38 -5.08 -0.44
N SER A 63 6.68 -4.85 -0.58
CA SER A 63 7.64 -4.76 0.50
C SER A 63 8.66 -3.69 0.14
N THR A 64 8.89 -2.74 1.06
CA THR A 64 9.98 -1.76 0.94
C THR A 64 10.63 -1.57 2.31
N PRO A 65 11.92 -1.23 2.39
CA PRO A 65 12.54 -0.87 3.66
C PRO A 65 11.94 0.44 4.21
N PRO A 66 11.45 0.47 5.47
CA PRO A 66 11.14 1.73 6.13
C PRO A 66 12.44 2.44 6.55
N ARG A 67 12.39 3.78 6.72
CA ARG A 67 13.56 4.56 7.15
C ARG A 67 14.11 4.15 8.52
N CYS A 68 13.25 3.64 9.41
CA CYS A 68 13.63 3.16 10.74
C CYS A 68 14.19 1.72 10.75
N GLY A 69 14.42 1.13 9.57
CA GLY A 69 15.04 -0.19 9.42
C GLY A 69 14.05 -1.35 9.52
N GLY A 70 14.50 -2.52 9.08
CA GLY A 70 13.66 -3.71 8.90
C GLY A 70 12.94 -3.69 7.55
N GLU A 71 11.74 -4.23 7.49
CA GLU A 71 10.96 -4.36 6.25
C GLU A 71 9.48 -4.22 6.58
N TRP A 72 8.75 -3.39 5.84
CA TRP A 72 7.29 -3.35 5.93
C TRP A 72 6.68 -4.18 4.80
N TYR A 73 5.47 -4.69 5.04
CA TYR A 73 4.68 -5.40 4.04
C TYR A 73 3.29 -4.80 3.92
N GLY A 74 2.77 -4.70 2.70
CA GLY A 74 1.52 -4.00 2.45
C GLY A 74 1.08 -4.05 1.00
N HIS A 75 0.07 -3.27 0.66
CA HIS A 75 -0.36 -3.11 -0.73
C HIS A 75 -1.12 -1.80 -0.94
N GLY A 76 -0.94 -1.22 -2.13
CA GLY A 76 -1.67 -0.03 -2.58
C GLY A 76 -2.74 -0.34 -3.61
N GLY A 77 -3.82 0.42 -3.63
CA GLY A 77 -4.88 0.36 -4.64
C GLY A 77 -5.07 1.74 -5.24
N HIS A 78 -5.00 1.83 -6.56
CA HIS A 78 -5.19 3.08 -7.29
C HIS A 78 -6.27 2.87 -8.34
N LEU A 79 -7.39 3.56 -8.16
CA LEU A 79 -8.54 3.55 -9.06
C LEU A 79 -8.92 4.98 -9.43
N TYR A 80 -9.81 5.16 -10.39
CA TYR A 80 -10.22 6.50 -10.82
C TYR A 80 -10.81 7.29 -9.62
N GLY A 81 -10.12 8.36 -9.23
CA GLY A 81 -10.55 9.22 -8.11
C GLY A 81 -10.29 8.64 -6.72
N TRP A 82 -9.54 7.54 -6.58
CA TRP A 82 -9.27 6.93 -5.28
C TRP A 82 -7.86 6.35 -5.20
N SER A 83 -7.20 6.56 -4.07
CA SER A 83 -5.97 5.87 -3.70
C SER A 83 -6.09 5.35 -2.28
N ALA A 84 -5.53 4.19 -2.04
CA ALA A 84 -5.47 3.60 -0.71
C ALA A 84 -4.17 2.83 -0.56
N PHE A 85 -3.59 2.87 0.62
CA PHE A 85 -2.43 2.03 0.95
C PHE A 85 -2.53 1.57 2.39
N ALA A 86 -2.16 0.30 2.64
CA ALA A 86 -2.01 -0.21 3.99
C ALA A 86 -0.72 -1.01 4.15
N VAL A 87 -0.06 -0.82 5.28
CA VAL A 87 1.26 -1.40 5.61
C VAL A 87 1.29 -1.92 7.04
N VAL A 88 2.13 -2.93 7.26
CA VAL A 88 2.56 -3.40 8.59
C VAL A 88 4.08 -3.38 8.63
N GLY A 89 4.61 -2.64 9.58
CA GLY A 89 6.04 -2.54 9.85
C GLY A 89 6.62 -3.77 10.56
N PRO A 90 7.95 -3.83 10.70
CA PRO A 90 8.64 -4.97 11.31
C PRO A 90 8.33 -5.15 12.81
N ASP A 91 7.95 -4.07 13.50
CA ASP A 91 7.52 -4.07 14.91
C ASP A 91 6.02 -4.41 15.08
N GLY A 92 5.31 -4.69 13.98
CA GLY A 92 3.87 -4.95 13.97
C GLY A 92 3.00 -3.69 13.96
N ARG A 93 3.60 -2.49 13.96
CA ARG A 93 2.88 -1.23 13.79
C ARG A 93 2.22 -1.18 12.42
N ARG A 94 1.05 -0.54 12.34
CA ARG A 94 0.19 -0.56 11.16
C ARG A 94 -0.19 0.85 10.77
N ALA A 95 -0.23 1.12 9.48
CA ALA A 95 -0.75 2.36 8.92
C ALA A 95 -1.64 2.04 7.74
N ALA A 96 -2.71 2.82 7.58
CA ALA A 96 -3.58 2.77 6.42
C ALA A 96 -4.03 4.19 6.08
N VAL A 97 -3.93 4.54 4.80
CA VAL A 97 -4.32 5.84 4.25
C VAL A 97 -5.27 5.62 3.08
N MET A 98 -6.23 6.53 2.91
CA MET A 98 -7.20 6.52 1.83
C MET A 98 -7.48 7.96 1.42
N PHE A 99 -7.50 8.22 0.12
CA PHE A 99 -7.72 9.53 -0.47
C PHE A 99 -8.86 9.45 -1.48
N ASP A 100 -9.70 10.49 -1.52
CA ASP A 100 -10.73 10.75 -2.54
C ASP A 100 -10.13 11.39 -3.82
N GLU A 101 -8.83 11.19 -4.02
CA GLU A 101 -8.09 11.54 -5.21
C GLU A 101 -7.08 10.44 -5.58
N ASN A 102 -6.76 10.33 -6.87
CA ASN A 102 -5.72 9.41 -7.33
C ASN A 102 -4.32 10.04 -7.17
N THR A 103 -3.37 9.36 -6.52
CA THR A 103 -1.96 9.74 -6.38
C THR A 103 -1.17 9.51 -7.69
N ALA A 104 -1.71 10.00 -8.81
CA ALA A 104 -1.26 9.71 -10.17
C ALA A 104 0.07 10.40 -10.56
N THR A 105 0.59 11.30 -9.72
CA THR A 105 1.83 12.03 -9.97
C THR A 105 2.95 11.49 -9.09
N GLU A 106 4.18 11.62 -9.56
CA GLU A 106 5.36 11.22 -8.78
C GLU A 106 5.44 11.97 -7.44
N ALA A 107 5.06 13.25 -7.41
CA ALA A 107 5.01 14.03 -6.17
C ALA A 107 4.00 13.44 -5.18
N ALA A 108 2.76 13.17 -5.63
CA ALA A 108 1.73 12.59 -4.77
C ALA A 108 2.10 11.19 -4.27
N ALA A 109 2.73 10.36 -5.12
CA ALA A 109 3.20 9.03 -4.73
C ALA A 109 4.34 9.09 -3.70
N LYS A 110 5.18 10.14 -3.72
CA LYS A 110 6.21 10.40 -2.69
C LYS A 110 5.58 10.88 -1.39
N ASP A 111 4.60 11.78 -1.46
CA ASP A 111 3.91 12.28 -0.27
C ASP A 111 3.14 11.15 0.44
N GLU A 112 2.49 10.24 -0.31
CA GLU A 112 1.85 9.04 0.25
C GLU A 112 2.87 8.12 0.94
N LEU A 113 4.03 7.90 0.32
CA LEU A 113 5.12 7.13 0.93
C LEU A 113 5.60 7.80 2.23
N GLU A 114 5.86 9.10 2.22
CA GLU A 114 6.34 9.83 3.40
C GLU A 114 5.33 9.83 4.56
N LEU A 115 4.04 9.92 4.25
CA LEU A 115 2.98 9.79 5.24
C LEU A 115 3.01 8.41 5.91
N LEU A 116 3.15 7.33 5.11
CA LEU A 116 3.25 5.97 5.63
C LEU A 116 4.52 5.76 6.45
N GLN A 117 5.66 6.29 5.97
CA GLN A 117 6.92 6.23 6.69
C GLN A 117 6.82 6.97 8.03
N THR A 118 6.13 8.10 8.08
CA THR A 118 5.88 8.86 9.32
C THR A 118 4.97 8.13 10.28
N ALA A 119 3.90 7.52 9.77
CA ALA A 119 3.03 6.67 10.60
C ALA A 119 3.78 5.44 11.16
N LEU A 120 4.71 4.86 10.39
CA LEU A 120 5.49 3.71 10.83
C LEU A 120 6.66 4.08 11.75
N CYS A 121 7.39 5.16 11.47
CA CYS A 121 8.68 5.46 12.08
C CYS A 121 8.67 6.71 12.98
N GLY A 122 7.63 7.54 12.97
CA GLY A 122 7.65 8.89 13.56
C GLY A 122 8.39 9.91 12.68
N GLU A 123 8.38 11.19 13.03
CA GLU A 123 9.04 12.24 12.23
C GLU A 123 10.56 12.03 12.13
N GLU A 124 11.15 12.42 11.00
CA GLU A 124 12.60 12.41 10.79
C GLU A 124 13.22 13.54 11.65
N SER A 125 14.17 13.21 12.53
CA SER A 125 14.86 14.17 13.40
C SER A 125 16.07 14.81 12.72
#